data_AF-A0A434H909-F1
#
_entry.id   AF-A0A434H909-F1
#
_cell.length_a   1.000
_cell.length_b   1.000
_cell.length_c   1.000
_cell.angle_alpha   90.00
_cell.angle_beta   90.00
_cell.angle_gamma   90.00
#
_symmetry.space_group_name_H-M   'P 1'
#
loop_
_entity.id
_entity.type
_entity.pdbx_description
1 polymer ?
#
loop_
_entity_poly.entity_id
_entity_poly.type
_entity_poly.pdbx_seq_one_letter_code
_entity_poly.pdbx_strand_id
1 'polypeptide(L)' 'EYGNTEDVLDRPQQAYTRELIAAIPKLSRRTSSGIQPGDTPLLAAGSKC' A
#
# COMPACT_ATOMS: atom_id res chain seq x y z
N GLU A 1 5.37 8.20 17.10
CA GLU A 1 5.31 6.82 17.60
C GLU A 1 6.71 6.27 17.74
N TYR A 2 6.95 5.44 18.75
CA TYR A 2 8.26 4.83 19.02
C TYR A 2 8.06 3.51 19.76
N GLY A 3 8.88 2.49 19.47
CA GLY A 3 8.76 1.15 20.05
C GLY A 3 8.95 0.05 19.01
N ASN A 4 8.53 -1.18 19.33
CA ASN A 4 8.52 -2.26 18.34
C ASN A 4 7.55 -1.91 17.20
N THR A 5 7.86 -2.40 16.01
CA THR A 5 7.00 -2.23 14.85
C THR A 5 5.59 -2.76 15.11
N GLU A 6 5.47 -3.92 15.78
CA GLU A 6 4.18 -4.51 16.15
C GLU A 6 3.36 -3.56 17.05
N ASP A 7 3.99 -2.97 18.07
CA ASP A 7 3.31 -2.04 18.98
C ASP A 7 2.81 -0.78 18.24
N VAL A 8 3.62 -0.25 17.33
CA VAL A 8 3.26 0.94 16.53
C VAL A 8 2.11 0.64 15.57
N LEU A 9 2.06 -0.56 15.01
CA LEU A 9 1.03 -0.94 14.03
C LEU A 9 -0.27 -1.41 14.69
N ASP A 10 -0.19 -2.22 15.74
CA ASP A 10 -1.37 -2.81 16.39
C ASP A 10 -1.96 -1.92 17.49
N ARG A 11 -1.11 -1.12 18.15
CA ARG A 11 -1.51 -0.29 19.31
C ARG A 11 -0.95 1.14 19.26
N PRO A 12 -1.13 1.89 18.16
CA PRO A 12 -0.66 3.26 18.05
C PRO A 12 -1.24 4.16 19.16
N GLN A 13 -0.40 4.97 19.81
CA GLN A 13 -0.77 5.85 20.92
C GLN A 13 -1.25 7.23 20.43
N GLN A 14 -0.69 7.72 19.33
CA GLN A 14 -0.90 9.02 18.72
C GLN A 14 -2.10 8.99 17.78
N ALA A 15 -2.96 10.00 17.87
CA ALA A 15 -4.14 10.13 17.01
C ALA A 15 -3.77 10.19 15.53
N TYR A 16 -2.74 10.96 15.19
CA TYR A 16 -2.26 11.08 13.81
C TYR A 16 -1.85 9.72 13.20
N THR A 17 -1.18 8.85 13.94
CA THR A 17 -0.77 7.54 13.42
C THR A 17 -1.96 6.59 13.27
N ARG A 18 -2.96 6.67 14.16
CA ARG A 18 -4.22 5.94 13.99
C ARG A 18 -4.92 6.34 12.70
N GLU A 19 -4.96 7.63 12.38
CA GLU A 19 -5.54 8.15 11.14
C GLU A 19 -4.80 7.61 9.91
N LEU A 20 -3.46 7.63 9.91
CA LEU A 20 -2.66 7.08 8.80
C LEU A 20 -2.90 5.58 8.59
N ILE A 21 -2.91 4.79 9.67
CA ILE A 21 -3.14 3.34 9.57
C ILE A 21 -4.58 3.04 9.12
N ALA A 22 -5.57 3.80 9.61
CA ALA A 22 -6.96 3.65 9.20
C ALA A 22 -7.19 3.99 7.73
N ALA A 23 -6.32 4.81 7.13
CA ALA A 23 -6.39 5.18 5.73
C ALA A 23 -5.92 4.05 4.77
N ILE A 24 -5.31 2.97 5.29
CA ILE A 24 -4.81 1.87 4.45
C ILE A 24 -5.98 1.20 3.71
N PRO A 25 -5.98 1.22 2.36
CA PRO A 25 -7.05 0.58 1.59
C PRO A 25 -7.09 -0.91 1.86
N LYS A 26 -8.28 -1.42 2.22
CA LYS A 26 -8.47 -2.87 2.31
C LYS A 26 -8.47 -3.43 0.91
N LEU A 27 -7.42 -4.18 0.57
CA LEU A 27 -7.37 -4.93 -0.67
C LEU A 27 -8.38 -6.08 -0.57
N SER A 28 -9.62 -5.82 -0.99
CA SER A 28 -10.58 -6.89 -1.24
C SER A 28 -9.96 -7.80 -2.28
N ARG A 29 -9.91 -9.11 -2.00
CA ARG A 29 -9.29 -10.09 -2.89
C ARG A 29 -10.15 -10.18 -4.14
N ARG A 30 -9.85 -9.31 -5.11
CA ARG A 30 -10.39 -9.40 -6.46
C ARG A 30 -9.90 -10.76 -6.96
N THR A 31 -10.82 -11.70 -7.14
CA THR A 31 -10.53 -12.98 -7.80
C THR A 31 -9.79 -12.64 -9.08
N SER A 32 -8.52 -13.04 -9.16
CA SER A 32 -7.59 -12.60 -10.18
C SER A 32 -8.18 -12.82 -11.57
N SER A 33 -8.75 -11.77 -12.15
CA SER A 33 -9.09 -11.75 -13.57
C SER A 33 -7.94 -11.03 -14.27
N GLY A 34 -6.78 -11.71 -14.25
CA GLY A 34 -5.58 -11.39 -15.03
C GLY A 34 -4.87 -10.06 -14.71
N ILE A 35 -3.54 -10.10 -14.70
CA ILE A 35 -2.79 -9.00 -15.30
C ILE A 35 -3.32 -8.87 -16.73
N GLN A 36 -3.96 -7.74 -17.07
CA GLN A 36 -4.27 -7.46 -18.46
C GLN A 36 -2.97 -6.99 -19.12
N PRO A 37 -2.61 -7.46 -20.32
CA PRO A 37 -1.36 -7.11 -21.01
C PRO A 37 -1.23 -5.63 -21.44
N GLY A 38 -1.92 -4.70 -20.77
CA GLY A 38 -1.79 -3.25 -20.89
C GLY A 38 -1.42 -2.53 -19.59
N ASP A 39 -1.35 -3.22 -18.44
CA ASP A 39 -1.02 -2.62 -17.13
C ASP A 39 0.50 -2.55 -16.88
N THR A 40 1.32 -2.49 -17.93
CA THR A 40 2.75 -2.28 -17.80
C THR A 40 2.97 -0.94 -17.08
N PRO A 41 3.63 -0.89 -15.91
CA PRO A 41 3.85 0.38 -15.23
C PRO A 41 4.64 1.32 -16.14
N LEU A 42 4.21 2.58 -16.19
CA LEU A 42 4.73 3.66 -17.06
C LEU A 42 6.27 3.82 -16.99
N LEU A 43 6.90 3.31 -15.93
CA LEU A 43 8.35 3.26 -15.73
C LEU A 43 9.11 2.37 -16.74
N ALA A 44 8.42 1.56 -17.55
CA ALA A 44 9.06 0.72 -18.58
C ALA A 44 9.23 1.40 -19.96
N ALA A 45 8.63 2.58 -20.18
CA ALA A 45 8.71 3.30 -21.47
C ALA A 45 9.86 4.31 -21.52
N GLY A 46 11.04 3.90 -21.08
CA GLY A 46 12.29 4.62 -21.32
C GLY A 46 13.09 3.91 -22.40
N SER A 47 12.71 4.05 -23.68
CA SER A 47 13.57 3.59 -24.78
C SER A 47 13.36 4.37 -26.08
N LYS A 48 14.25 5.35 -26.26
CA LYS A 48 15.01 5.68 -27.49
C LYS A 48 14.22 6.27 -28.68
N CYS A 49 14.40 7.57 -28.90
CA CYS A 49 15.33 8.09 -29.91
C CYS A 49 15.97 9.38 -29.36
#